data_AF-A0AAD6HC41-F1
#
_entry.id   AF-A0AAD6HC41-F1
#
_cell.length_a   1.000
_cell.length_b   1.000
_cell.length_c   1.000
_cell.angle_alpha   90.00
_cell.angle_beta   90.00
_cell.angle_gamma   90.00
#
_symmetry.space_group_name_H-M   'P 1'
#
loop_
_entity.id
_entity.type
_entity.pdbx_description
1 polymer ?
#
loop_
_entity_poly.entity_id
_entity_poly.type
_entity_poly.pdbx_seq_one_letter_code
_entity_poly.pdbx_strand_id
1 'polypeptide(L)'
;MSWTILRPTAFLQNLTPDFCGKVFATCWKLSIREKPLQVISVSDIGFFGAHAFPFPDQYKNKSLSLAGDELTFVEMERIFREKCGRDVPLTFNLVSRTLMWLIKDFRNLFQWFYNSGYDADISALKKIHPQ
;
A
#
# COMPACT_ATOMS: atom_id res chain seq x y z
N MET A 1 -24.17 -19.15 -3.84
CA MET A 1 -23.11 -18.38 -4.53
C MET A 1 -21.80 -18.56 -3.79
N SER A 2 -20.70 -18.81 -4.49
CA SER A 2 -19.34 -18.79 -3.94
C SER A 2 -18.70 -17.44 -4.20
N TRP A 3 -17.91 -16.95 -3.25
CA TRP A 3 -17.23 -15.65 -3.34
C TRP A 3 -15.77 -15.75 -2.90
N THR A 4 -14.96 -14.80 -3.34
CA THR A 4 -13.59 -14.57 -2.89
C THR A 4 -13.42 -13.07 -2.74
N ILE A 5 -12.92 -12.61 -1.59
CA ILE A 5 -12.73 -11.18 -1.31
C ILE A 5 -11.22 -10.91 -1.24
N LEU A 6 -10.72 -10.06 -2.14
CA LEU A 6 -9.36 -9.56 -2.08
C LEU A 6 -9.35 -8.22 -1.34
N ARG A 7 -8.53 -8.10 -0.30
CA ARG A 7 -8.39 -6.91 0.56
C ARG A 7 -6.98 -6.36 0.40
N PRO A 8 -6.72 -5.56 -0.63
CA PRO A 8 -5.40 -5.05 -0.89
C PRO A 8 -5.01 -3.95 0.12
N THR A 9 -3.71 -3.86 0.41
CA THR A 9 -3.13 -2.81 1.25
C THR A 9 -2.89 -1.53 0.45
N ALA A 10 -1.99 -0.64 0.91
CA ALA A 10 -1.73 0.63 0.22
C ALA A 10 -1.08 0.40 -1.15
N PHE A 11 -1.56 1.07 -2.18
CA PHE A 11 -1.08 0.81 -3.55
C PHE A 11 0.23 1.54 -3.81
N LEU A 12 1.22 0.82 -4.34
CA LEU A 12 2.45 1.42 -4.84
C LEU A 12 2.19 2.42 -5.97
N GLN A 13 1.16 2.17 -6.77
CA GLN A 13 0.73 3.02 -7.88
C GLN A 13 0.19 4.39 -7.42
N ASN A 14 -0.02 4.61 -6.11
CA ASN A 14 -0.30 5.96 -5.59
C ASN A 14 0.94 6.87 -5.58
N LEU A 15 2.16 6.32 -5.77
CA LEU A 15 3.40 7.07 -5.89
C LEU A 15 3.60 7.61 -7.32
N THR A 16 2.69 8.48 -7.74
CA THR A 16 2.73 9.13 -9.05
C THR A 16 3.50 10.46 -9.03
N PRO A 17 4.04 10.91 -10.17
CA PRO A 17 4.81 12.16 -10.24
C PRO A 17 3.95 13.43 -10.17
N ASP A 18 2.63 13.32 -10.24
CA ASP A 18 1.70 14.44 -10.14
C ASP A 18 1.49 14.90 -8.69
N PHE A 19 0.67 15.93 -8.52
CA PHE A 19 0.44 16.55 -7.22
C PHE A 19 -0.15 15.58 -6.19
N CYS A 20 -1.07 14.69 -6.60
CA CYS A 20 -1.70 13.75 -5.68
C CYS A 20 -0.68 12.73 -5.14
N GLY A 21 0.20 12.21 -6.00
CA GLY A 21 1.27 11.30 -5.58
C GLY A 21 2.28 11.97 -4.64
N LYS A 22 2.62 13.24 -4.90
CA LYS A 22 3.45 14.04 -3.98
C LYS A 22 2.80 14.24 -2.62
N VAL A 23 1.49 14.51 -2.59
CA VAL A 23 0.72 14.63 -1.34
C VAL A 23 0.74 13.32 -0.58
N PHE A 24 0.50 12.19 -1.26
CA PHE A 24 0.52 10.86 -0.65
C PHE A 24 1.88 10.53 -0.03
N ALA A 25 2.97 10.74 -0.78
CA ALA A 25 4.33 10.53 -0.29
C ALA A 25 4.66 11.41 0.93
N THR A 26 4.29 12.69 0.89
CA THR A 26 4.46 13.58 2.06
C THR A 26 3.59 13.17 3.24
N CYS A 27 2.35 12.71 3.03
CA CYS A 27 1.48 12.21 4.10
C CYS A 27 2.04 10.94 4.74
N TRP A 28 2.59 10.00 3.95
CA TRP A 28 3.29 8.83 4.48
C TRP A 28 4.44 9.26 5.39
N LYS A 29 5.31 10.15 4.91
CA LYS A 29 6.43 10.70 5.68
C LYS A 29 6.01 11.31 7.01
N LEU A 30 4.93 12.10 7.00
CA LEU A 30 4.49 12.86 8.18
C LEU A 30 3.71 12.01 9.19
N SER A 31 2.85 11.12 8.70
CA SER A 31 1.85 10.44 9.53
C SER A 31 2.26 9.05 9.98
N ILE A 32 2.96 8.29 9.13
CA ILE A 32 3.38 6.91 9.46
C ILE A 32 4.78 6.91 10.10
N ARG A 33 5.60 7.92 9.80
CA ARG A 33 6.94 8.14 10.38
C ARG A 33 7.83 6.89 10.25
N GLU A 34 8.19 6.28 11.38
CA GLU A 34 9.09 5.13 11.48
C GLU A 34 8.36 3.79 11.37
N LYS A 35 7.01 3.78 11.41
CA LYS A 35 6.28 2.52 11.29
C LYS A 35 6.34 2.00 9.85
N PRO A 36 6.46 0.68 9.68
CA PRO A 36 6.34 0.10 8.37
C PRO A 36 4.89 0.18 7.86
N LEU A 37 4.74 0.33 6.54
CA LEU A 37 3.46 0.27 5.86
C LEU A 37 3.49 -0.88 4.86
N GLN A 38 2.49 -1.75 4.94
CA GLN A 38 2.30 -2.78 3.93
C GLN A 38 1.77 -2.16 2.63
N VAL A 39 2.41 -2.53 1.53
CA VAL A 39 2.11 -2.04 0.19
C VAL A 39 1.93 -3.18 -0.79
N ILE A 40 1.15 -2.95 -1.84
CA ILE A 40 0.86 -3.92 -2.88
C ILE A 40 0.91 -3.26 -4.26
N SER A 41 1.38 -3.99 -5.27
CA SER A 41 1.25 -3.56 -6.66
C SER A 41 -0.13 -3.93 -7.21
N VAL A 42 -0.74 -3.04 -7.98
CA VAL A 42 -1.99 -3.33 -8.71
C VAL A 42 -1.84 -4.56 -9.62
N SER A 43 -0.66 -4.80 -10.18
CA SER A 43 -0.37 -6.02 -10.97
C SER A 43 -0.57 -7.30 -10.14
N ASP A 44 -0.12 -7.31 -8.88
CA ASP A 44 -0.22 -8.47 -7.99
C ASP A 44 -1.68 -8.73 -7.61
N ILE A 45 -2.46 -7.66 -7.41
CA ILE A 45 -3.92 -7.77 -7.19
C ILE A 45 -4.56 -8.46 -8.40
N GLY A 46 -4.16 -8.07 -9.61
CA GLY A 46 -4.59 -8.71 -10.86
C GLY A 46 -4.22 -10.19 -10.91
N PHE A 47 -2.99 -10.53 -10.51
CA PHE A 47 -2.52 -11.91 -10.42
C PHE A 47 -3.39 -12.73 -9.46
N PHE A 48 -3.58 -12.28 -8.21
CA PHE A 48 -4.39 -13.01 -7.23
C PHE A 48 -5.87 -13.10 -7.65
N GLY A 49 -6.40 -12.07 -8.32
CA GLY A 49 -7.74 -12.08 -8.90
C GLY A 49 -7.88 -13.14 -9.99
N ALA A 50 -6.94 -13.21 -10.92
CA ALA A 50 -6.93 -14.23 -11.97
C ALA A 50 -6.70 -15.63 -11.40
N HIS A 51 -5.79 -15.76 -10.43
CA HIS A 51 -5.42 -17.03 -9.80
C HIS A 51 -6.56 -17.63 -8.96
N ALA A 52 -7.47 -16.82 -8.41
CA ALA A 52 -8.59 -17.33 -7.64
C ALA A 52 -9.59 -18.14 -8.47
N PHE A 53 -9.72 -17.87 -9.78
CA PHE A 53 -10.68 -18.54 -10.66
C PHE A 53 -10.37 -20.02 -10.95
N PRO A 54 -9.16 -20.42 -11.36
CA PRO A 54 -8.84 -21.83 -11.62
C PRO A 54 -8.71 -22.68 -10.35
N PHE A 55 -8.58 -22.07 -9.17
CA PHE A 55 -8.40 -22.78 -7.89
C PHE A 55 -9.55 -22.51 -6.89
N PRO A 56 -10.83 -22.72 -7.27
CA PRO A 56 -11.96 -22.32 -6.44
C PRO A 56 -11.94 -22.99 -5.05
N ASP A 57 -11.47 -24.24 -4.93
CA ASP A 57 -11.40 -24.94 -3.65
C ASP A 57 -10.47 -24.26 -2.63
N GLN A 58 -9.45 -23.54 -3.12
CA GLN A 58 -8.50 -22.83 -2.27
C GLN A 58 -9.05 -21.48 -1.80
N TYR A 59 -9.88 -20.81 -2.61
CA TYR A 59 -10.28 -19.40 -2.42
C TYR A 59 -11.78 -19.20 -2.11
N LYS A 60 -12.61 -20.23 -2.27
CA LYS A 60 -14.06 -20.15 -2.07
C LYS A 60 -14.39 -19.82 -0.62
N ASN A 61 -15.24 -18.81 -0.47
CA ASN A 61 -15.72 -18.26 0.80
C ASN A 61 -14.58 -17.79 1.72
N LYS A 62 -13.47 -17.30 1.12
CA LYS A 62 -12.34 -16.74 1.85
C LYS A 62 -12.12 -15.28 1.51
N SER A 63 -11.62 -14.56 2.51
CA SER A 63 -11.06 -13.22 2.32
C SER A 63 -9.55 -13.31 2.45
N LEU A 64 -8.84 -12.67 1.53
CA LEU A 64 -7.39 -12.67 1.48
C LEU A 64 -6.90 -11.23 1.55
N SER A 65 -6.10 -10.92 2.57
CA SER A 65 -5.38 -9.64 2.64
C SER A 65 -4.18 -9.71 1.71
N LEU A 66 -3.96 -8.69 0.87
CA LEU A 66 -2.88 -8.69 -0.13
C LEU A 66 -1.87 -7.59 0.17
N ALA A 67 -0.63 -7.99 0.45
CA ALA A 67 0.55 -7.13 0.50
C ALA A 67 1.71 -7.81 -0.22
N GLY A 68 2.50 -7.04 -0.96
CA GLY A 68 3.72 -7.51 -1.63
C GLY A 68 4.97 -7.21 -0.80
N ASP A 69 4.97 -6.08 -0.10
CA ASP A 69 6.08 -5.66 0.74
C ASP A 69 5.61 -4.88 1.97
N GLU A 70 6.51 -4.73 2.94
CA GLU A 70 6.30 -3.98 4.16
C GLU A 70 7.51 -3.05 4.38
N LEU A 71 7.28 -1.75 4.16
CA LEU A 71 8.37 -0.78 4.07
C LEU A 71 8.13 0.42 4.99
N THR A 72 9.18 0.83 5.70
CA THR A 72 9.23 2.17 6.31
C THR A 72 9.39 3.24 5.24
N PHE A 73 9.08 4.50 5.56
CA PHE A 73 9.27 5.60 4.60
C PHE A 73 10.75 5.73 4.18
N VAL A 74 11.69 5.50 5.10
CA VAL A 74 13.14 5.59 4.83
C VAL A 74 13.58 4.48 3.87
N GLU A 75 13.11 3.25 4.06
CA GLU A 75 13.40 2.14 3.15
C GLU A 75 12.79 2.39 1.77
N MET A 76 11.54 2.86 1.72
CA MET A 76 10.88 3.22 0.47
C MET A 76 11.65 4.33 -0.27
N GLU A 77 12.07 5.39 0.43
CA GLU A 77 12.86 6.49 -0.16
C GLU A 77 14.21 5.99 -0.70
N ARG A 78 14.91 5.12 0.04
CA ARG A 78 16.16 4.51 -0.40
C ARG A 78 15.97 3.67 -1.66
N ILE A 79 15.00 2.74 -1.65
CA ILE A 79 14.72 1.87 -2.78
C ILE A 79 14.29 2.68 -4.00
N PHE A 80 13.44 3.70 -3.81
CA PHE A 80 13.01 4.60 -4.87
C PHE A 80 14.20 5.33 -5.49
N ARG A 81 15.11 5.87 -4.67
CA ARG A 81 16.33 6.53 -5.17
C ARG A 81 17.23 5.57 -5.94
N GLU A 82 17.43 4.35 -5.43
CA GLU A 82 18.24 3.32 -6.10
C GLU A 82 17.66 2.88 -7.45
N LYS A 83 16.33 2.76 -7.55
CA LYS A 83 15.65 2.27 -8.78
C LYS A 83 15.30 3.36 -9.78
N CYS A 84 14.97 4.56 -9.31
CA CYS A 84 14.54 5.67 -10.17
C CYS A 84 15.62 6.73 -10.40
N GLY A 85 16.75 6.68 -9.67
CA GLY A 85 17.85 7.64 -9.82
C GLY A 85 17.52 9.06 -9.34
N ARG A 86 16.43 9.24 -8.60
CA ARG A 86 15.96 10.54 -8.10
C ARG A 86 15.25 10.39 -6.76
N ASP A 87 15.11 11.50 -6.04
CA ASP A 87 14.37 11.52 -4.78
C ASP A 87 12.88 11.33 -4.97
N VAL A 88 12.23 10.77 -3.94
CA VAL A 88 10.78 10.67 -3.87
C VAL A 88 10.21 12.09 -3.97
N PRO A 89 9.34 12.37 -4.95
CA PRO A 89 8.81 13.71 -5.12
C PRO A 89 7.87 14.03 -3.96
N LEU A 90 8.25 15.01 -3.14
CA LEU A 90 7.47 15.48 -1.99
C LEU A 90 6.82 16.83 -2.29
N THR A 91 5.70 17.11 -1.63
CA THR A 91 5.08 18.44 -1.58
C THR A 91 5.33 19.12 -0.22
N PHE A 92 4.93 20.39 -0.10
CA PHE A 92 5.04 21.16 1.13
C PHE A 92 4.25 20.51 2.27
N ASN A 93 4.90 20.36 3.44
CA ASN A 93 4.28 19.81 4.64
C ASN A 93 2.98 20.53 5.02
N LEU A 94 2.92 21.86 4.82
CA LEU A 94 1.73 22.65 5.12
C LEU A 94 0.53 22.21 4.27
N VAL A 95 0.74 21.96 2.98
CA VAL A 95 -0.31 21.54 2.04
C VAL A 95 -0.84 20.16 2.44
N SER A 96 0.04 19.19 2.70
CA SER A 96 -0.36 17.85 3.15
C SER A 96 -1.08 17.87 4.50
N ARG A 97 -0.63 18.68 5.46
CA ARG A 97 -1.30 18.82 6.77
C ARG A 97 -2.69 19.46 6.63
N THR A 98 -2.81 20.49 5.80
CA THR A 98 -4.11 21.12 5.53
C THR A 98 -5.06 20.16 4.82
N LEU A 99 -4.59 19.38 3.84
CA LEU A 99 -5.41 18.36 3.18
C LEU A 99 -5.86 17.26 4.15
N MET A 100 -4.97 16.77 5.02
CA MET A 100 -5.37 15.83 6.07
C MET A 100 -6.38 16.46 7.05
N TRP A 101 -6.27 17.74 7.35
CA TRP A 101 -7.22 18.41 8.23
C TRP A 101 -8.61 18.59 7.58
N LEU A 102 -8.64 18.92 6.27
CA LEU A 102 -9.87 19.11 5.50
C LEU A 102 -10.56 17.77 5.17
N ILE A 103 -9.80 16.74 4.82
CA ILE A 103 -10.32 15.43 4.39
C ILE A 103 -10.23 14.45 5.56
N LYS A 104 -11.30 14.39 6.35
CA LYS A 104 -11.39 13.55 7.55
C LYS A 104 -11.07 12.08 7.28
N ASP A 105 -11.54 11.52 6.17
CA ASP A 105 -11.28 10.12 5.82
C ASP A 105 -9.80 9.85 5.56
N PHE A 106 -9.11 10.80 4.92
CA PHE A 106 -7.67 10.71 4.67
C PHE A 106 -6.88 10.73 5.98
N ARG A 107 -7.26 11.61 6.91
CA ARG A 107 -6.68 11.63 8.26
C ARG A 107 -6.94 10.33 9.02
N ASN A 108 -8.17 9.84 9.01
CA ASN A 108 -8.54 8.61 9.69
C ASN A 108 -7.77 7.42 9.13
N LEU A 109 -7.60 7.34 7.81
CA LEU A 109 -6.83 6.30 7.14
C LEU A 109 -5.36 6.30 7.58
N PHE A 110 -4.70 7.46 7.52
CA PHE A 110 -3.29 7.57 7.95
C PHE A 110 -3.10 7.38 9.45
N GLN A 111 -4.06 7.79 10.27
CA GLN A 111 -4.06 7.52 11.70
C GLN A 111 -4.25 6.03 12.00
N TRP A 112 -5.11 5.35 11.23
CA TRP A 112 -5.29 3.91 11.30
C TRP A 112 -4.04 3.15 10.84
N PHE A 113 -3.37 3.61 9.78
CA PHE A 113 -2.06 3.06 9.37
C PHE A 113 -1.03 3.13 10.49
N TYR A 114 -1.00 4.25 11.22
CA TYR A 114 -0.09 4.39 12.36
C TYR A 114 -0.52 3.53 13.57
N ASN A 115 -1.81 3.43 13.87
CA ASN A 115 -2.28 2.78 15.10
C ASN A 115 -2.39 1.25 14.98
N SER A 116 -3.00 0.76 13.91
CA SER A 116 -3.30 -0.66 13.70
C SER A 116 -2.50 -1.24 12.54
N GLY A 117 -2.39 -0.50 11.43
CA GLY A 117 -1.75 -0.99 10.22
C GLY A 117 -2.50 -2.14 9.54
N TYR A 118 -1.94 -2.63 8.46
CA TYR A 118 -2.41 -3.82 7.77
C TYR A 118 -1.80 -5.08 8.38
N ASP A 119 -2.47 -6.22 8.22
CA ASP A 119 -2.05 -7.53 8.74
C ASP A 119 -2.16 -8.61 7.64
N ALA A 120 -1.54 -8.34 6.49
CA ALA A 120 -1.43 -9.32 5.41
C ALA A 120 -0.22 -10.22 5.62
N ASP A 121 -0.39 -11.54 5.43
CA ASP A 121 0.70 -12.51 5.51
C ASP A 121 1.49 -12.54 4.20
N ILE A 122 2.48 -11.65 4.10
CA ILE A 122 3.37 -11.54 2.93
C ILE A 122 4.10 -12.85 2.67
N SER A 123 4.48 -13.59 3.71
CA SER A 123 5.21 -14.86 3.56
C SER A 123 4.34 -15.94 2.91
N ALA A 124 3.06 -16.02 3.27
CA ALA A 124 2.11 -16.91 2.60
C ALA A 124 1.82 -16.46 1.16
N LEU A 125 1.69 -15.16 0.91
CA LEU A 125 1.46 -14.63 -0.43
C LEU A 125 2.64 -14.89 -1.37
N LYS A 126 3.89 -14.73 -0.89
CA LYS A 126 5.11 -15.00 -1.68
C LYS A 126 5.28 -16.47 -2.05
N LYS A 127 4.68 -17.41 -1.30
CA LYS A 127 4.66 -18.82 -1.69
C LYS A 127 3.79 -19.07 -2.93
N ILE A 128 2.75 -18.26 -3.11
CA ILE A 128 1.81 -18.36 -4.24
C ILE A 128 2.31 -17.52 -5.42
N HIS A 129 2.84 -16.32 -5.13
CA HIS A 129 3.42 -15.41 -6.11
C HIS A 129 4.83 -14.97 -5.65
N PRO A 130 5.89 -15.67 -6.06
CA PRO A 130 7.26 -15.41 -5.56
C PRO A 130 7.96 -14.20 -6.19
N GLN A 131 7.29 -13.46 -7.08
CA GLN A 131 7.86 -12.28 -7.75
C GLN A 131 7.78 -11.02 -6.88
#